data_AF-A0ABD3NKB0-F1
#
_entry.id   AF-A0ABD3NKB0-F1
#
_cell.length_a   1.000
_cell.length_b   1.000
_cell.length_c   1.000
_cell.angle_alpha   90.00
_cell.angle_beta   90.00
_cell.angle_gamma   90.00
#
_symmetry.space_group_name_H-M   'P 1'
#
loop_
_entity.id
_entity.type
_entity.pdbx_description
1 polymer ?
#
loop_
_entity_poly.entity_id
_entity_poly.type
_entity_poly.pdbx_seq_one_letter_code
_entity_poly.pdbx_strand_id
1 'polypeptide(L)'
;MPSPPAAATAMASLYARDKLLVERSFAHFTQESLALIDSQLLQQNQALCTEDVNNLHQQQECHEALAQACIRRIAYRCLDKYARLLSTADTVEDALKFYTLPNELQQRIATKYPIENTPPPTSWYEALNQLKELATTDGILDQGKLWCMILDHPMTSYVHMQCQICGHKVVDQYPLQQTDGEVGLKELQPTGDELELRAGWFRGPRKGVVFEFTCPECQHVSHWYRSGHPKVILNPNKWGRLCGDQEDLRLTLADYLKIPVRLVVPLDWDHVWSEYQSLSSNKSWEVQDGSARNFARRLDEGIGSWTRVWAISSNAEWCQDVTGEYLMYRRVGGRADHRNNHDSNEMSRYKETVRKAQNDSTGQLTQAKTCYGYILARANFTDDVITKELQRAATEYGDKEWWQL
;
A
#
# COMPACT_ATOMS: atom_id res chain seq x y z
N MET A 1 -38.38 21.74 -2.67
CA MET A 1 -37.94 21.72 -1.25
C MET A 1 -36.58 21.05 -1.21
N PRO A 2 -35.69 21.46 -0.29
CA PRO A 2 -34.27 21.66 -0.56
C PRO A 2 -33.53 20.36 -0.84
N SER A 3 -32.56 20.48 -1.76
CA SER A 3 -31.61 19.46 -2.20
C SER A 3 -30.99 18.72 -1.00
N PRO A 4 -30.85 17.39 -1.04
CA PRO A 4 -30.17 16.67 0.03
C PRO A 4 -28.70 17.15 0.09
N PRO A 5 -28.12 17.32 1.29
CA PRO A 5 -26.76 17.79 1.39
C PRO A 5 -25.82 16.67 0.98
N ALA A 6 -25.40 16.70 -0.29
CA ALA A 6 -24.33 15.87 -0.82
C ALA A 6 -23.06 16.08 0.02
N ALA A 7 -22.10 15.18 -0.05
CA ALA A 7 -20.74 15.49 0.42
C ALA A 7 -20.25 16.86 -0.11
N ALA A 8 -20.74 17.28 -1.28
CA ALA A 8 -20.60 18.63 -1.83
C ALA A 8 -21.18 19.75 -0.96
N THR A 9 -22.28 19.56 -0.23
CA THR A 9 -22.85 20.55 0.71
C THR A 9 -22.08 20.59 2.03
N ALA A 10 -21.55 19.46 2.51
CA ALA A 10 -20.65 19.45 3.66
C ALA A 10 -19.31 20.14 3.33
N MET A 11 -18.72 19.80 2.18
CA MET A 11 -17.54 20.48 1.62
C MET A 11 -17.79 21.96 1.30
N ALA A 12 -18.94 22.30 0.71
CA ALA A 12 -19.31 23.68 0.43
C ALA A 12 -19.59 24.48 1.71
N SER A 13 -20.14 23.84 2.76
CA SER A 13 -20.31 24.49 4.07
C SER A 13 -18.98 24.74 4.76
N LEU A 14 -17.99 23.85 4.58
CA LEU A 14 -16.62 24.06 5.05
C LEU A 14 -15.92 25.18 4.26
N TYR A 15 -16.01 25.15 2.93
CA TYR A 15 -15.45 26.17 2.03
C TYR A 15 -16.07 27.55 2.25
N ALA A 16 -17.37 27.62 2.52
CA ALA A 16 -18.07 28.87 2.80
C ALA A 16 -17.74 29.46 4.18
N ARG A 17 -17.39 28.62 5.16
CA ARG A 17 -17.00 29.07 6.51
C ARG A 17 -15.55 29.55 6.57
N ASP A 18 -14.64 28.89 5.86
CA ASP A 18 -13.22 29.22 5.89
C ASP A 18 -12.53 28.86 4.56
N LYS A 19 -12.72 29.75 3.58
CA LYS A 19 -12.19 29.61 2.22
C LYS A 19 -10.66 29.47 2.21
N LEU A 20 -9.95 30.21 3.05
CA LEU A 20 -8.48 30.18 3.13
C LEU A 20 -7.97 28.88 3.76
N LEU A 21 -8.69 28.32 4.73
CA LEU A 21 -8.41 26.99 5.29
C LEU A 21 -8.62 25.91 4.24
N VAL A 22 -9.73 25.91 3.51
CA VAL A 22 -9.98 24.91 2.47
C VAL A 22 -9.01 25.08 1.29
N GLU A 23 -8.71 26.29 0.84
CA GLU A 23 -7.72 26.49 -0.24
C GLU A 23 -6.29 26.14 0.19
N ARG A 24 -5.90 26.35 1.46
CA ARG A 24 -4.59 25.91 1.99
C ARG A 24 -4.52 24.42 2.31
N SER A 25 -5.59 23.84 2.86
CA SER A 25 -5.66 22.44 3.27
C SER A 25 -5.76 21.48 2.08
N PHE A 26 -6.26 21.95 0.92
CA PHE A 26 -6.49 21.12 -0.26
C PHE A 26 -5.38 21.28 -1.32
N ALA A 27 -4.58 22.35 -1.27
CA ALA A 27 -3.42 22.50 -2.16
C ALA A 27 -2.29 21.51 -1.82
N HIS A 28 -2.13 21.13 -0.54
CA HIS A 28 -1.19 20.11 -0.08
C HIS A 28 -1.75 19.42 1.17
N PHE A 29 -2.58 18.40 0.99
CA PHE A 29 -3.16 17.69 2.13
C PHE A 29 -2.09 17.09 3.05
N THR A 30 -1.95 17.68 4.24
CA THR A 30 -1.18 17.09 5.33
C THR A 30 -1.96 15.93 5.94
N GLN A 31 -1.26 14.97 6.54
CA GLN A 31 -1.89 13.82 7.23
C GLN A 31 -2.89 14.25 8.32
N GLU A 32 -2.67 15.40 8.97
CA GLU A 32 -3.62 15.99 9.93
C GLU A 32 -4.93 16.46 9.28
N SER A 33 -4.86 17.02 8.07
CA SER A 33 -6.04 17.45 7.32
C SER A 33 -6.85 16.24 6.84
N LEU A 34 -6.18 15.17 6.42
CA LEU A 34 -6.80 13.89 6.10
C LEU A 34 -7.45 13.23 7.32
N ALA A 35 -6.77 13.26 8.48
CA ALA A 35 -7.32 12.76 9.73
C ALA A 35 -8.52 13.59 10.22
N LEU A 36 -8.52 14.90 9.99
CA LEU A 36 -9.65 15.78 10.30
C LEU A 36 -10.86 15.46 9.42
N ILE A 37 -10.66 15.28 8.11
CA ILE A 37 -11.72 14.84 7.18
C ILE A 37 -12.26 13.48 7.61
N ASP A 38 -11.40 12.51 7.91
CA ASP A 38 -11.81 11.20 8.41
C ASP A 38 -12.61 11.31 9.72
N SER A 39 -12.18 12.19 10.64
CA SER A 39 -12.90 12.44 11.89
C SER A 39 -14.26 13.10 11.67
N GLN A 40 -14.39 13.98 10.67
CA GLN A 40 -15.63 14.67 10.34
C GLN A 40 -16.61 13.75 9.62
N LEU A 41 -16.13 12.91 8.70
CA LEU A 41 -16.92 11.85 8.09
C LEU A 41 -17.41 10.87 9.16
N LEU A 42 -16.54 10.50 10.12
CA LEU A 42 -16.92 9.66 11.25
C LEU A 42 -17.95 10.35 12.17
N GLN A 43 -17.79 11.64 12.47
CA GLN A 43 -18.74 12.41 13.26
C GLN A 43 -20.10 12.52 12.58
N GLN A 44 -20.13 12.76 11.27
CA GLN A 44 -21.39 12.79 10.50
C GLN A 44 -22.05 11.41 10.45
N ASN A 45 -21.26 10.34 10.29
CA ASN A 45 -21.77 8.97 10.38
C ASN A 45 -22.35 8.68 11.77
N GLN A 46 -21.66 9.07 12.84
CA GLN A 46 -22.16 8.92 14.21
C GLN A 46 -23.44 9.73 14.44
N ALA A 47 -23.52 10.96 13.94
CA ALA A 47 -24.72 11.79 14.01
C ALA A 47 -25.91 11.13 13.29
N LEU A 48 -25.69 10.60 12.08
CA LEU A 48 -26.69 9.83 11.32
C LEU A 48 -27.13 8.55 12.03
N CYS A 49 -26.24 7.92 12.81
CA CYS A 49 -26.57 6.74 13.63
C CYS A 49 -27.36 7.09 14.89
N THR A 50 -27.29 8.34 15.39
CA THR A 50 -28.00 8.80 16.58
C THR A 50 -29.32 9.50 16.29
N GLU A 51 -29.51 10.02 15.08
CA GLU A 51 -30.74 10.71 14.68
C GLU A 51 -31.83 9.70 14.27
N ASP A 52 -32.83 9.60 15.14
CA ASP A 52 -34.07 8.82 14.97
C ASP A 52 -34.97 9.52 13.91
N VAL A 53 -34.60 9.43 12.63
CA VAL A 53 -35.31 10.13 11.55
C VAL A 53 -35.93 9.13 10.59
N ASN A 54 -37.27 9.20 10.52
CA ASN A 54 -38.26 8.41 9.79
C ASN A 54 -38.08 8.32 8.25
N ASN A 55 -36.87 8.36 7.70
CA ASN A 55 -36.66 8.29 6.26
C ASN A 55 -35.45 7.42 5.89
N LEU A 56 -35.66 6.10 5.95
CA LEU A 56 -34.72 5.05 5.53
C LEU A 56 -34.10 5.32 4.14
N HIS A 57 -34.84 5.93 3.22
CA HIS A 57 -34.36 6.25 1.88
C HIS A 57 -33.25 7.31 1.89
N GLN A 58 -33.44 8.38 2.66
CA GLN A 58 -32.45 9.46 2.78
C GLN A 58 -31.19 9.00 3.52
N GLN A 59 -31.34 8.12 4.53
CA GLN A 59 -30.19 7.50 5.18
C GLN A 59 -29.40 6.62 4.20
N GLN A 60 -30.06 5.83 3.36
CA GLN A 60 -29.40 4.99 2.36
C GLN A 60 -28.58 5.84 1.37
N GLU A 61 -29.17 6.91 0.80
CA GLU A 61 -28.48 7.84 -0.11
C GLU A 61 -27.21 8.45 0.52
N CYS A 62 -27.27 8.83 1.81
CA CYS A 62 -26.10 9.33 2.53
C CYS A 62 -24.98 8.29 2.65
N HIS A 63 -25.32 7.04 2.99
CA HIS A 63 -24.32 5.97 3.09
C HIS A 63 -23.69 5.65 1.72
N GLU A 64 -24.47 5.67 0.64
CA GLU A 64 -23.97 5.46 -0.72
C GLU A 64 -22.98 6.55 -1.14
N ALA A 65 -23.29 7.82 -0.88
CA ALA A 65 -22.38 8.92 -1.15
C ALA A 65 -21.08 8.82 -0.33
N LEU A 66 -21.18 8.49 0.95
CA LEU A 66 -20.02 8.26 1.82
C LEU A 66 -19.17 7.08 1.31
N ALA A 67 -19.81 5.98 0.92
CA ALA A 67 -19.13 4.81 0.38
C ALA A 67 -18.37 5.14 -0.92
N GLN A 68 -18.98 5.88 -1.85
CA GLN A 68 -18.32 6.33 -3.08
C GLN A 68 -17.12 7.23 -2.77
N ALA A 69 -17.27 8.20 -1.86
CA ALA A 69 -16.17 9.07 -1.43
C ALA A 69 -15.01 8.26 -0.82
N CYS A 70 -15.31 7.27 0.03
CA CYS A 70 -14.30 6.36 0.59
C CYS A 70 -13.57 5.57 -0.49
N ILE A 71 -14.31 4.98 -1.45
CA ILE A 71 -13.72 4.22 -2.57
C ILE A 71 -12.78 5.12 -3.37
N ARG A 72 -13.26 6.27 -3.82
CA ARG A 72 -12.48 7.21 -4.64
C ARG A 72 -11.24 7.68 -3.91
N ARG A 73 -11.34 8.06 -2.63
CA ARG A 73 -10.20 8.52 -1.84
C ARG A 73 -9.09 7.48 -1.76
N ILE A 74 -9.43 6.24 -1.44
CA ILE A 74 -8.45 5.16 -1.34
C ILE A 74 -7.88 4.82 -2.71
N ALA A 75 -8.72 4.78 -3.75
CA ALA A 75 -8.28 4.57 -5.13
C ALA A 75 -7.29 5.65 -5.56
N TYR A 76 -7.60 6.93 -5.34
CA TYR A 76 -6.75 8.05 -5.72
C TYR A 76 -5.42 8.02 -4.98
N ARG A 77 -5.41 7.68 -3.69
CA ARG A 77 -4.16 7.47 -2.93
C ARG A 77 -3.27 6.37 -3.53
N CYS A 78 -3.88 5.31 -4.08
CA CYS A 78 -3.14 4.28 -4.81
C CYS A 78 -2.72 4.75 -6.21
N LEU A 79 -3.57 5.49 -6.92
CA LEU A 79 -3.29 6.05 -8.24
C LEU A 79 -2.20 7.13 -8.20
N ASP A 80 -2.07 7.87 -7.10
CA ASP A 80 -0.96 8.79 -6.85
C ASP A 80 0.40 8.08 -6.91
N LYS A 81 0.47 6.81 -6.49
CA LYS A 81 1.69 6.01 -6.64
C LYS A 81 2.01 5.81 -8.12
N TYR A 82 0.99 5.48 -8.94
CA TYR A 82 1.12 5.34 -10.39
C TYR A 82 1.48 6.66 -11.09
N ALA A 83 0.87 7.78 -10.69
CA ALA A 83 1.15 9.09 -11.25
C ALA A 83 2.59 9.55 -10.99
N ARG A 84 3.18 9.13 -9.87
CA ARG A 84 4.59 9.38 -9.55
C ARG A 84 5.56 8.46 -10.30
N LEU A 85 5.08 7.39 -10.92
CA LEU A 85 5.91 6.52 -11.77
C LEU A 85 6.39 7.21 -13.04
N LEU A 86 5.92 8.42 -13.35
CA LEU A 86 6.37 9.26 -14.48
C LEU A 86 7.85 9.68 -14.41
N SER A 87 8.64 9.08 -13.52
CA SER A 87 10.09 8.96 -13.68
C SER A 87 10.38 8.45 -15.09
N THR A 88 11.12 9.20 -15.89
CA THR A 88 11.57 8.72 -17.20
C THR A 88 12.36 7.42 -17.03
N ALA A 89 12.41 6.58 -18.07
CA ALA A 89 13.27 5.38 -18.05
C ALA A 89 14.70 5.74 -17.59
N ASP A 90 15.21 6.89 -18.03
CA ASP A 90 16.51 7.45 -17.61
C ASP A 90 16.60 7.67 -16.10
N THR A 91 15.54 8.18 -15.45
CA THR A 91 15.52 8.41 -14.00
C THR A 91 15.66 7.10 -13.22
N VAL A 92 14.97 6.05 -13.68
CA VAL A 92 15.05 4.71 -13.06
C VAL A 92 16.41 4.09 -13.32
N GLU A 93 16.93 4.17 -14.54
CA GLU A 93 18.27 3.70 -14.86
C GLU A 93 19.36 4.40 -14.05
N ASP A 94 19.29 5.73 -13.95
CA ASP A 94 20.21 6.52 -13.13
C ASP A 94 20.18 6.06 -11.68
N ALA A 95 18.99 5.79 -11.13
CA ALA A 95 18.86 5.26 -9.78
C ALA A 95 19.46 3.86 -9.62
N LEU A 96 19.27 2.97 -10.60
CA LEU A 96 19.85 1.63 -10.62
C LEU A 96 21.37 1.63 -10.75
N LYS A 97 21.94 2.66 -11.42
CA LYS A 97 23.39 2.86 -11.59
C LYS A 97 24.02 3.65 -10.44
N PHE A 98 23.21 4.33 -9.62
CA PHE A 98 23.69 5.33 -8.66
C PHE A 98 24.62 4.76 -7.59
N TYR A 99 24.31 3.58 -7.04
CA TYR A 99 25.11 2.96 -6.00
C TYR A 99 25.97 1.81 -6.53
N THR A 100 27.22 1.78 -6.07
CA THR A 100 28.03 0.57 -6.10
C THR A 100 27.56 -0.39 -4.99
N LEU A 101 27.33 -1.64 -5.35
CA LEU A 101 26.92 -2.68 -4.40
C LEU A 101 28.10 -3.11 -3.51
N PRO A 102 27.90 -3.36 -2.20
CA PRO A 102 28.94 -3.94 -1.36
C PRO A 102 29.39 -5.32 -1.86
N ASN A 103 30.69 -5.64 -1.78
CA ASN A 103 31.27 -6.89 -2.31
C ASN A 103 30.52 -8.16 -1.84
N GLU A 104 30.13 -8.22 -0.57
CA GLU A 104 29.37 -9.34 -0.02
C GLU A 104 28.03 -9.52 -0.76
N LEU A 105 27.34 -8.42 -1.06
CA LEU A 105 26.08 -8.42 -1.80
C LEU A 105 26.28 -8.83 -3.26
N GLN A 106 27.35 -8.36 -3.92
CA GLN A 106 27.71 -8.77 -5.28
C GLN A 106 27.90 -10.29 -5.36
N GLN A 107 28.68 -10.86 -4.44
CA GLN A 107 28.96 -12.30 -4.39
C GLN A 107 27.69 -13.13 -4.11
N ARG A 108 26.84 -12.65 -3.20
CA ARG A 108 25.55 -13.30 -2.91
C ARG A 108 24.63 -13.32 -4.14
N ILE A 109 24.59 -12.23 -4.91
CA ILE A 109 23.80 -12.16 -6.16
C ILE A 109 24.39 -13.13 -7.20
N ALA A 110 25.70 -13.08 -7.44
CA ALA A 110 26.37 -13.95 -8.41
C ALA A 110 26.22 -15.44 -8.08
N THR A 111 26.19 -15.79 -6.79
CA THR A 111 25.96 -17.17 -6.34
C THR A 111 24.51 -17.61 -6.58
N LYS A 112 23.53 -16.73 -6.33
CA LYS A 112 22.10 -17.05 -6.44
C LYS A 112 21.60 -17.04 -7.90
N TYR A 113 22.15 -16.16 -8.73
CA TYR A 113 21.78 -15.96 -10.12
C TYR A 113 23.02 -16.08 -11.03
N PRO A 114 23.60 -17.29 -11.15
CA PRO A 114 24.84 -17.47 -11.88
C PRO A 114 24.65 -17.31 -13.39
N ILE A 115 25.53 -16.55 -14.02
CA ILE A 115 25.71 -16.50 -15.48
C ILE A 115 27.15 -16.89 -15.78
N GLU A 116 27.32 -17.83 -16.71
CA GLU A 116 28.64 -18.34 -17.07
C GLU A 116 29.54 -17.21 -17.59
N ASN A 117 30.81 -17.20 -17.16
CA ASN A 117 31.81 -16.21 -17.58
C ASN A 117 31.46 -14.73 -17.31
N THR A 118 30.48 -14.46 -16.46
CA THR A 118 30.06 -13.09 -16.11
C THR A 118 30.55 -12.72 -14.71
N PRO A 119 31.21 -11.56 -14.52
CA PRO A 119 31.64 -11.13 -13.20
C PRO A 119 30.44 -10.78 -12.30
N PRO A 120 30.61 -10.77 -10.96
CA PRO A 120 29.58 -10.30 -10.05
C PRO A 120 29.11 -8.88 -10.40
N PRO A 121 27.79 -8.59 -10.35
CA PRO A 121 27.27 -7.29 -10.71
C PRO A 121 27.69 -6.25 -9.68
N THR A 122 28.18 -5.10 -10.15
CA THR A 122 28.66 -3.99 -9.32
C THR A 122 27.59 -2.94 -9.02
N SER A 123 26.48 -2.95 -9.74
CA SER A 123 25.32 -2.06 -9.57
C SER A 123 23.99 -2.82 -9.64
N TRP A 124 22.89 -2.20 -9.21
CA TRP A 124 21.56 -2.78 -9.40
C TRP A 124 21.18 -2.89 -10.87
N TYR A 125 21.66 -1.98 -11.71
CA TYR A 125 21.43 -2.00 -13.15
C TYR A 125 22.03 -3.26 -13.79
N GLU A 126 23.29 -3.58 -13.47
CA GLU A 126 23.95 -4.81 -13.93
C GLU A 126 23.23 -6.05 -13.41
N ALA A 127 22.87 -6.09 -12.12
CA ALA A 127 22.11 -7.21 -11.56
C ALA A 127 20.77 -7.40 -12.27
N LEU A 128 20.04 -6.32 -12.57
CA LEU A 128 18.77 -6.39 -13.29
C LEU A 128 18.94 -6.91 -14.73
N ASN A 129 20.01 -6.53 -15.42
CA ASN A 129 20.30 -7.06 -16.76
C ASN A 129 20.67 -8.54 -16.72
N GLN A 130 21.40 -9.00 -15.70
CA GLN A 130 21.62 -10.44 -15.48
C GLN A 130 20.29 -11.19 -15.28
N LEU A 131 19.34 -10.64 -14.51
CA LEU A 131 18.02 -11.25 -14.37
C LEU A 131 17.26 -11.31 -15.71
N LYS A 132 17.36 -10.27 -16.55
CA LYS A 132 16.76 -10.27 -17.90
C LYS A 132 17.35 -11.37 -18.78
N GLU A 133 18.67 -11.54 -18.75
CA GLU A 133 19.36 -12.60 -19.49
C GLU A 133 18.88 -13.99 -19.06
N LEU A 134 18.85 -14.24 -17.75
CA LEU A 134 18.36 -15.51 -17.18
C LEU A 134 16.87 -15.77 -17.45
N ALA A 135 16.07 -14.71 -17.56
CA ALA A 135 14.66 -14.80 -17.90
C ALA A 135 14.42 -14.93 -19.42
N THR A 136 15.45 -14.80 -20.25
CA THR A 136 15.36 -14.94 -21.70
C THR A 136 15.62 -16.39 -22.09
N THR A 137 14.75 -16.96 -22.93
CA THR A 137 14.94 -18.30 -23.51
C THR A 137 14.67 -18.21 -25.00
N ASP A 138 15.60 -18.71 -25.83
CA ASP A 138 15.55 -18.62 -27.29
C ASP A 138 15.31 -17.18 -27.82
N GLY A 139 15.91 -16.19 -27.14
CA GLY A 139 15.78 -14.77 -27.48
C GLY A 139 14.46 -14.11 -27.07
N ILE A 140 13.57 -14.84 -26.39
CA ILE A 140 12.28 -14.33 -25.91
C ILE A 140 12.35 -14.13 -24.40
N LEU A 141 12.08 -12.90 -23.94
CA LEU A 141 12.03 -12.56 -22.52
C LEU A 141 10.72 -13.04 -21.89
N ASP A 142 10.81 -13.96 -20.92
CA ASP A 142 9.67 -14.30 -20.06
C ASP A 142 9.54 -13.25 -18.95
N GLN A 143 8.64 -12.28 -19.15
CA GLN A 143 8.39 -11.22 -18.16
C GLN A 143 7.86 -11.76 -16.82
N GLY A 144 7.11 -12.86 -16.83
CA GLY A 144 6.59 -13.49 -15.62
C GLY A 144 7.72 -14.09 -14.79
N LYS A 145 8.62 -14.83 -15.45
CA LYS A 145 9.86 -15.35 -14.83
C LYS A 145 10.75 -14.23 -14.33
N LEU A 146 10.97 -13.18 -15.13
CA LEU A 146 11.75 -12.01 -14.73
C LEU A 146 11.16 -11.38 -13.46
N TRP A 147 9.84 -11.17 -13.43
CA TRP A 147 9.19 -10.58 -12.27
C TRP A 147 9.34 -11.43 -11.01
N CYS A 148 9.19 -12.75 -11.13
CA CYS A 148 9.41 -13.68 -10.02
C CYS A 148 10.85 -13.59 -9.48
N MET A 149 11.83 -13.52 -10.39
CA MET A 149 13.24 -13.36 -10.01
C MET A 149 13.49 -12.02 -9.33
N ILE A 150 12.88 -10.93 -9.82
CA ILE A 150 12.97 -9.60 -9.21
C ILE A 150 12.41 -9.62 -7.78
N LEU A 151 11.21 -10.16 -7.57
CA LEU A 151 10.57 -10.19 -6.24
C LEU A 151 11.38 -10.98 -5.20
N ASP A 152 12.11 -12.00 -5.64
CA ASP A 152 13.03 -12.81 -4.82
C ASP A 152 14.46 -12.22 -4.75
N HIS A 153 14.74 -11.14 -5.49
CA HIS A 153 16.04 -10.50 -5.53
C HIS A 153 16.27 -9.61 -4.30
N PRO A 154 17.51 -9.52 -3.76
CA PRO A 154 17.83 -8.61 -2.65
C PRO A 154 17.45 -7.14 -2.90
N MET A 155 17.42 -6.71 -4.16
CA MET A 155 17.02 -5.37 -4.59
C MET A 155 15.63 -4.97 -4.07
N THR A 156 14.67 -5.91 -4.07
CA THR A 156 13.28 -5.65 -3.62
C THR A 156 12.96 -6.32 -2.29
N SER A 157 13.97 -6.73 -1.52
CA SER A 157 13.76 -7.34 -0.19
C SER A 157 13.26 -6.31 0.82
N TYR A 158 12.42 -6.75 1.77
CA TYR A 158 12.03 -5.93 2.91
C TYR A 158 13.27 -5.67 3.77
N VAL A 159 13.54 -4.42 4.13
CA VAL A 159 14.69 -4.03 4.96
C VAL A 159 14.15 -3.31 6.17
N HIS A 160 14.29 -3.88 7.36
CA HIS A 160 13.89 -3.17 8.58
C HIS A 160 14.70 -1.89 8.74
N MET A 161 14.13 -0.89 9.40
CA MET A 161 14.94 0.21 9.91
C MET A 161 16.02 -0.36 10.84
N GLN A 162 17.28 -0.04 10.56
CA GLN A 162 18.42 -0.61 11.27
C GLN A 162 19.63 0.32 11.20
N CYS A 163 20.62 0.09 12.06
CA CYS A 163 21.89 0.80 12.01
C CYS A 163 22.59 0.52 10.68
N GLN A 164 22.99 1.56 9.96
CA GLN A 164 23.63 1.43 8.65
C GLN A 164 25.05 0.81 8.74
N ILE A 165 25.65 0.83 9.93
CA ILE A 165 26.97 0.22 10.18
C ILE A 165 26.82 -1.23 10.64
N CYS A 166 26.34 -1.47 11.86
CA CYS A 166 26.31 -2.83 12.42
C CYS A 166 25.08 -3.65 12.00
N GLY A 167 24.00 -3.02 11.50
CA GLY A 167 22.76 -3.72 11.15
C GLY A 167 21.85 -4.02 12.34
N HIS A 168 22.11 -3.47 13.53
CA HIS A 168 21.19 -3.57 14.67
C HIS A 168 19.81 -3.04 14.27
N LYS A 169 18.78 -3.88 14.38
CA LYS A 169 17.43 -3.58 13.91
C LYS A 169 16.65 -2.81 14.94
N VAL A 170 15.91 -1.81 14.48
CA VAL A 170 14.86 -1.17 15.25
C VAL A 170 13.58 -1.97 15.06
N VAL A 171 13.02 -2.48 16.16
CA VAL A 171 11.80 -3.30 16.12
C VAL A 171 10.60 -2.41 15.77
N ASP A 172 9.92 -2.72 14.67
CA ASP A 172 8.65 -2.11 14.30
C ASP A 172 7.51 -2.87 14.98
N GLN A 173 7.05 -2.38 16.13
CA GLN A 173 6.02 -3.02 16.95
C GLN A 173 4.87 -2.04 17.24
N TYR A 174 3.64 -2.55 17.30
CA TYR A 174 2.47 -1.80 17.74
C TYR A 174 1.45 -2.74 18.41
N PRO A 175 0.89 -2.39 19.58
CA PRO A 175 1.22 -1.22 20.42
C PRO A 175 2.67 -1.24 20.90
N LEU A 176 3.22 -0.07 21.20
CA LEU A 176 4.62 0.06 21.59
C LEU A 176 4.86 -0.56 22.97
N GLN A 177 5.85 -1.46 23.07
CA GLN A 177 6.36 -1.95 24.36
C GLN A 177 7.51 -1.06 24.90
N GLN A 178 8.16 -0.31 24.00
CA GLN A 178 9.23 0.63 24.28
C GLN A 178 8.96 1.92 23.50
N THR A 179 9.21 3.07 24.11
CA THR A 179 9.19 4.40 23.47
C THR A 179 10.30 4.53 22.44
N ASP A 180 10.21 5.55 21.58
CA ASP A 180 11.24 5.82 20.57
C ASP A 180 12.60 6.14 21.21
N GLY A 181 12.62 6.94 22.27
CA GLY A 181 13.86 7.26 23.00
C GLY A 181 14.55 6.02 23.59
N GLU A 182 13.78 5.06 24.11
CA GLU A 182 14.33 3.80 24.65
C GLU A 182 14.97 2.91 23.59
N VAL A 183 14.54 3.03 22.33
CA VAL A 183 15.17 2.33 21.20
C VAL A 183 16.15 3.23 20.44
N GLY A 184 16.58 4.37 21.01
CA GLY A 184 17.58 5.26 20.43
C GLY A 184 17.08 6.08 19.24
N LEU A 185 15.76 6.21 19.06
CA LEU A 185 15.14 6.97 17.98
C LEU A 185 14.74 8.38 18.42
N LYS A 186 14.92 9.33 17.51
CA LYS A 186 14.45 10.71 17.62
C LYS A 186 13.95 11.22 16.27
N GLU A 187 12.84 11.94 16.28
CA GLU A 187 12.36 12.65 15.08
C GLU A 187 13.06 14.01 14.95
N LEU A 188 13.56 14.28 13.75
CA LEU A 188 14.13 15.55 13.33
C LEU A 188 13.21 16.23 12.31
N GLN A 189 13.25 17.56 12.32
CA GLN A 189 12.59 18.33 11.28
C GLN A 189 13.32 18.14 9.95
N PRO A 190 12.59 18.06 8.82
CA PRO A 190 13.19 17.95 7.50
C PRO A 190 14.10 19.14 7.20
N THR A 191 15.20 18.87 6.50
CA THR A 191 16.16 19.92 6.09
C THR A 191 15.79 20.51 4.72
N GLY A 192 15.04 19.76 3.92
CA GLY A 192 14.72 20.10 2.53
C GLY A 192 15.59 19.36 1.52
N ASP A 193 16.68 18.72 1.97
CA ASP A 193 17.56 17.89 1.12
C ASP A 193 16.97 16.49 0.86
N GLU A 194 15.92 16.11 1.59
CA GLU A 194 15.29 14.79 1.49
C GLU A 194 14.50 14.64 0.18
N LEU A 195 14.86 13.64 -0.62
CA LEU A 195 14.16 13.35 -1.87
C LEU A 195 12.82 12.69 -1.59
N GLU A 196 11.72 13.35 -1.98
CA GLU A 196 10.35 12.85 -1.81
C GLU A 196 10.01 12.38 -0.39
N LEU A 197 10.36 13.19 0.62
CA LEU A 197 10.01 12.91 2.00
C LEU A 197 8.50 12.66 2.15
N ARG A 198 8.14 11.56 2.83
CA ARG A 198 6.74 11.17 3.01
C ARG A 198 6.41 10.83 4.45
N ALA A 199 5.13 11.03 4.78
CA ALA A 199 4.49 10.46 5.96
C ALA A 199 4.25 8.96 5.81
N GLY A 200 3.90 8.31 6.92
CA GLY A 200 3.32 6.98 6.93
C GLY A 200 3.46 6.28 8.27
N TRP A 201 3.18 4.98 8.30
CA TRP A 201 3.30 4.18 9.52
C TRP A 201 4.73 3.67 9.74
N PHE A 202 5.27 3.87 10.93
CA PHE A 202 6.44 3.21 11.48
C PHE A 202 6.37 3.36 13.00
N ARG A 203 6.23 2.26 13.73
CA ARG A 203 6.01 2.28 15.19
C ARG A 203 4.84 3.22 15.56
N GLY A 204 3.77 3.20 14.75
CA GLY A 204 2.64 4.14 14.80
C GLY A 204 2.59 5.11 13.60
N PRO A 205 1.55 5.94 13.47
CA PRO A 205 1.43 6.94 12.40
C PRO A 205 2.43 8.09 12.59
N ARG A 206 3.16 8.46 11.52
CA ARG A 206 4.21 9.48 11.51
C ARG A 206 4.01 10.47 10.37
N LYS A 207 4.30 11.75 10.62
CA LYS A 207 4.39 12.77 9.57
C LYS A 207 5.64 12.53 8.70
N GLY A 208 5.82 13.35 7.66
CA GLY A 208 7.08 13.40 6.92
C GLY A 208 8.18 13.95 7.82
N VAL A 209 9.02 13.08 8.37
CA VAL A 209 10.11 13.40 9.31
C VAL A 209 11.36 12.62 8.95
N VAL A 210 12.51 13.10 9.44
CA VAL A 210 13.76 12.34 9.42
C VAL A 210 13.93 11.69 10.79
N PHE A 211 14.21 10.40 10.82
CA PHE A 211 14.56 9.66 12.02
C PHE A 211 16.07 9.67 12.20
N GLU A 212 16.51 10.22 13.32
CA GLU A 212 17.86 10.04 13.84
C GLU A 212 17.85 8.80 14.73
N PHE A 213 18.69 7.83 14.39
CA PHE A 213 18.86 6.59 15.15
C PHE A 213 20.26 6.50 15.71
N THR A 214 20.39 6.60 17.03
CA THR A 214 21.63 6.31 17.74
C THR A 214 21.66 4.84 18.10
N CYS A 215 22.53 4.08 17.43
CA CYS A 215 22.58 2.64 17.62
C CYS A 215 23.04 2.26 19.03
N PRO A 216 22.27 1.48 19.81
CA PRO A 216 22.67 1.10 21.16
C PRO A 216 23.91 0.19 21.18
N GLU A 217 24.14 -0.59 20.12
CA GLU A 217 25.27 -1.52 20.05
C GLU A 217 26.60 -0.86 19.67
N CYS A 218 26.59 0.03 18.67
CA CYS A 218 27.83 0.62 18.14
C CYS A 218 27.91 2.14 18.25
N GLN A 219 26.90 2.79 18.85
CA GLN A 219 26.81 4.24 19.06
C GLN A 219 26.83 5.10 17.78
N HIS A 220 26.83 4.47 16.60
CA HIS A 220 26.74 5.17 15.34
C HIS A 220 25.37 5.82 15.17
N VAL A 221 25.36 7.06 14.68
CA VAL A 221 24.15 7.82 14.38
C VAL A 221 23.83 7.67 12.90
N SER A 222 22.69 7.05 12.60
CA SER A 222 22.15 6.94 11.23
C SER A 222 20.96 7.86 11.06
N HIS A 223 20.84 8.48 9.89
CA HIS A 223 19.65 9.21 9.49
C HIS A 223 18.86 8.37 8.50
N TRP A 224 17.55 8.31 8.70
CA TRP A 224 16.63 7.57 7.85
C TRP A 224 15.35 8.36 7.66
N TYR A 225 14.78 8.30 6.47
CA TYR A 225 13.47 8.86 6.20
C TYR A 225 12.73 8.02 5.16
N ARG A 226 11.42 8.13 5.17
CA ARG A 226 10.58 7.47 4.17
C ARG A 226 10.61 8.27 2.87
N SER A 227 10.76 7.58 1.76
CA SER A 227 10.81 8.18 0.43
C SER A 227 10.17 7.25 -0.60
N GLY A 228 9.52 7.84 -1.61
CA GLY A 228 9.10 7.16 -2.84
C GLY A 228 10.20 7.12 -3.92
N HIS A 229 11.27 7.88 -3.73
CA HIS A 229 12.26 8.11 -4.78
C HIS A 229 13.17 6.88 -4.97
N PRO A 230 13.33 6.35 -6.20
CA PRO A 230 14.11 5.13 -6.45
C PRO A 230 15.57 5.22 -5.97
N LYS A 231 16.22 6.37 -6.13
CA LYS A 231 17.59 6.60 -5.57
C LYS A 231 17.67 6.41 -4.06
N VAL A 232 16.61 6.65 -3.30
CA VAL A 232 16.62 6.44 -1.84
C VAL A 232 16.33 4.98 -1.53
N ILE A 233 15.27 4.42 -2.13
CA ILE A 233 14.80 3.06 -1.84
C ILE A 233 15.81 1.99 -2.32
N LEU A 234 16.56 2.25 -3.39
CA LEU A 234 17.59 1.34 -3.90
C LEU A 234 18.91 1.41 -3.14
N ASN A 235 19.01 2.16 -2.04
CA ASN A 235 20.26 2.23 -1.28
C ASN A 235 20.64 0.84 -0.71
N PRO A 236 21.79 0.25 -1.13
CA PRO A 236 22.19 -1.09 -0.71
C PRO A 236 22.77 -1.13 0.71
N ASN A 237 23.06 0.03 1.30
CA ASN A 237 23.74 0.15 2.60
C ASN A 237 22.74 0.10 3.76
N LYS A 238 21.93 -0.96 3.80
CA LYS A 238 21.02 -1.26 4.92
C LYS A 238 19.95 -0.17 5.17
N TRP A 239 19.60 0.62 4.16
CA TRP A 239 18.52 1.62 4.24
C TRP A 239 17.18 0.93 4.46
N GLY A 240 16.45 1.32 5.51
CA GLY A 240 15.15 0.74 5.83
C GLY A 240 14.12 0.98 4.72
N ARG A 241 13.31 -0.04 4.43
CA ARG A 241 12.20 -0.03 3.49
C ARG A 241 11.00 -0.69 4.15
N LEU A 242 9.97 0.10 4.42
CA LEU A 242 8.69 -0.41 4.92
C LEU A 242 7.84 -0.91 3.75
N CYS A 243 6.74 -1.60 4.03
CA CYS A 243 5.92 -2.24 2.99
C CYS A 243 5.48 -1.24 1.91
N GLY A 244 5.05 -0.03 2.31
CA GLY A 244 4.64 1.01 1.36
C GLY A 244 5.76 1.51 0.44
N ASP A 245 7.01 1.56 0.92
CA ASP A 245 8.17 2.02 0.16
C ASP A 245 8.71 0.90 -0.75
N GLN A 246 8.63 -0.35 -0.27
CA GLN A 246 8.92 -1.54 -1.06
C GLN A 246 7.96 -1.69 -2.25
N GLU A 247 6.66 -1.42 -2.05
CA GLU A 247 5.70 -1.44 -3.15
C GLU A 247 5.93 -0.30 -4.15
N ASP A 248 6.37 0.89 -3.71
CA ASP A 248 6.72 1.97 -4.64
C ASP A 248 7.90 1.58 -5.55
N LEU A 249 8.91 0.92 -4.98
CA LEU A 249 10.01 0.37 -5.79
C LEU A 249 9.51 -0.72 -6.75
N ARG A 250 8.67 -1.64 -6.28
CA ARG A 250 8.10 -2.70 -7.14
C ARG A 250 7.33 -2.10 -8.30
N LEU A 251 6.43 -1.15 -8.06
CA LEU A 251 5.69 -0.48 -9.14
C LEU A 251 6.60 0.26 -10.11
N THR A 252 7.63 0.95 -9.60
CA THR A 252 8.61 1.64 -10.46
C THR A 252 9.33 0.66 -11.37
N LEU A 253 9.80 -0.47 -10.83
CA LEU A 253 10.46 -1.49 -11.63
C LEU A 253 9.49 -2.16 -12.62
N ALA A 254 8.25 -2.42 -12.20
CA ALA A 254 7.23 -3.01 -13.06
C ALA A 254 6.90 -2.09 -14.25
N ASP A 255 6.71 -0.79 -14.02
CA ASP A 255 6.47 0.16 -15.11
C ASP A 255 7.69 0.29 -16.02
N TYR A 256 8.90 0.40 -15.46
CA TYR A 256 10.14 0.46 -16.23
C TYR A 256 10.32 -0.78 -17.13
N LEU A 257 9.95 -1.96 -16.64
CA LEU A 257 10.06 -3.24 -17.37
C LEU A 257 8.81 -3.60 -18.19
N LYS A 258 7.78 -2.74 -18.15
CA LYS A 258 6.47 -2.96 -18.79
C LYS A 258 5.82 -4.29 -18.40
N ILE A 259 5.87 -4.59 -17.10
CA ILE A 259 5.26 -5.76 -16.48
C ILE A 259 3.88 -5.35 -15.93
N PRO A 260 2.78 -6.05 -16.30
CA PRO A 260 1.44 -5.72 -15.83
C PRO A 260 1.29 -6.03 -14.34
N VAL A 261 1.26 -4.97 -13.52
CA VAL A 261 1.13 -5.05 -12.06
C VAL A 261 0.00 -4.16 -11.56
N ARG A 262 -0.75 -4.65 -10.58
CA ARG A 262 -1.76 -3.89 -9.83
C ARG A 262 -1.46 -3.89 -8.34
N LEU A 263 -1.67 -2.75 -7.69
CA LEU A 263 -1.59 -2.61 -6.25
C LEU A 263 -2.76 -3.32 -5.59
N VAL A 264 -2.54 -3.99 -4.47
CA VAL A 264 -3.59 -4.58 -3.66
C VAL A 264 -3.57 -3.96 -2.26
N VAL A 265 -4.72 -3.43 -1.85
CA VAL A 265 -4.91 -2.71 -0.59
C VAL A 265 -6.03 -3.36 0.23
N PRO A 266 -5.72 -3.92 1.42
CA PRO A 266 -6.73 -4.31 2.38
C PRO A 266 -7.30 -3.07 3.08
N LEU A 267 -8.63 -2.92 3.08
CA LEU A 267 -9.27 -1.85 3.82
C LEU A 267 -9.21 -2.08 5.33
N ASP A 268 -9.10 -0.97 6.04
CA ASP A 268 -9.00 -0.90 7.50
C ASP A 268 -7.77 -1.64 8.08
N TRP A 269 -6.75 -1.82 7.24
CA TRP A 269 -5.47 -2.45 7.58
C TRP A 269 -4.30 -1.75 6.90
N ASP A 270 -3.25 -1.46 7.65
CA ASP A 270 -2.05 -0.76 7.18
C ASP A 270 -1.09 -1.75 6.51
N HIS A 271 -1.46 -2.19 5.32
CA HIS A 271 -0.63 -3.03 4.47
C HIS A 271 -0.93 -2.77 3.01
N VAL A 272 -0.03 -3.21 2.13
CA VAL A 272 -0.18 -3.12 0.69
C VAL A 272 0.78 -4.13 0.06
N TRP A 273 0.38 -4.71 -1.06
CA TRP A 273 1.23 -5.57 -1.87
C TRP A 273 0.89 -5.41 -3.35
N SER A 274 1.55 -6.18 -4.21
CA SER A 274 1.32 -6.16 -5.65
C SER A 274 0.89 -7.54 -6.17
N GLU A 275 -0.04 -7.53 -7.12
CA GLU A 275 -0.37 -8.66 -7.98
C GLU A 275 0.21 -8.42 -9.38
N TYR A 276 0.67 -9.46 -10.05
CA TYR A 276 1.11 -9.39 -11.44
C TYR A 276 0.29 -10.33 -12.32
N GLN A 277 0.10 -9.97 -13.58
CA GLN A 277 -0.60 -10.84 -14.51
C GLN A 277 0.37 -11.88 -15.07
N SER A 278 0.10 -13.16 -14.80
CA SER A 278 0.82 -14.27 -15.42
C SER A 278 0.59 -14.24 -16.93
N LEU A 279 1.66 -14.42 -17.71
CA LEU A 279 1.59 -14.51 -19.18
C LEU A 279 1.23 -15.93 -19.68
N SER A 280 0.86 -16.84 -18.77
CA SER A 280 0.32 -18.15 -19.15
C SER A 280 -0.99 -18.01 -19.94
N SER A 281 -1.42 -19.09 -20.60
CA SER A 281 -2.60 -19.11 -21.48
C SER A 281 -3.89 -18.59 -20.84
N ASN A 282 -3.98 -18.59 -19.50
CA ASN A 282 -5.18 -18.18 -18.75
C ASN A 282 -5.10 -16.74 -18.16
N LYS A 283 -4.01 -15.98 -18.40
CA LYS A 283 -3.83 -14.58 -17.97
C LYS A 283 -4.36 -14.27 -16.55
N SER A 284 -3.96 -15.05 -15.56
CA SER A 284 -4.42 -14.88 -14.18
C SER A 284 -3.55 -13.92 -13.38
N TRP A 285 -4.15 -13.15 -12.47
CA TRP A 285 -3.42 -12.37 -11.48
C TRP A 285 -2.83 -13.28 -10.40
N GLU A 286 -1.54 -13.13 -10.13
CA GLU A 286 -0.79 -13.93 -9.18
C GLU A 286 -0.10 -13.08 -8.10
N VAL A 287 0.07 -13.68 -6.92
CA VAL A 287 0.75 -13.10 -5.76
C VAL A 287 1.95 -13.99 -5.43
N GLN A 288 3.17 -13.45 -5.44
CA GLN A 288 4.36 -14.24 -5.06
C GLN A 288 4.62 -14.26 -3.56
N ASP A 289 4.32 -13.17 -2.85
CA ASP A 289 4.56 -13.09 -1.42
C ASP A 289 3.67 -14.12 -0.68
N GLY A 290 4.30 -15.04 0.06
CA GLY A 290 3.60 -16.08 0.81
C GLY A 290 2.72 -15.52 1.93
N SER A 291 3.10 -14.37 2.51
CA SER A 291 2.32 -13.67 3.52
C SER A 291 1.07 -13.02 2.91
N ALA A 292 1.19 -12.46 1.71
CA ALA A 292 0.07 -11.91 0.96
C ALA A 292 -0.85 -13.00 0.38
N ARG A 293 -0.31 -14.11 -0.13
CA ARG A 293 -1.12 -15.25 -0.59
C ARG A 293 -2.05 -15.77 0.49
N ASN A 294 -1.57 -15.84 1.72
CA ASN A 294 -2.34 -16.32 2.87
C ASN A 294 -2.83 -15.17 3.76
N PHE A 295 -3.12 -14.00 3.19
CA PHE A 295 -3.40 -12.79 3.95
C PHE A 295 -4.56 -12.94 4.96
N ALA A 296 -5.57 -13.76 4.67
CA ALA A 296 -6.65 -14.06 5.61
C ALA A 296 -6.15 -14.66 6.94
N ARG A 297 -5.04 -15.39 6.95
CA ARG A 297 -4.43 -15.92 8.17
C ARG A 297 -3.89 -14.84 9.10
N ARG A 298 -3.61 -13.65 8.57
CA ARG A 298 -3.18 -12.51 9.39
C ARG A 298 -4.27 -12.04 10.35
N LEU A 299 -5.54 -12.42 10.13
CA LEU A 299 -6.60 -12.21 11.11
C LEU A 299 -6.35 -12.96 12.44
N ASP A 300 -5.48 -13.97 12.46
CA ASP A 300 -5.07 -14.67 13.68
C ASP A 300 -3.94 -13.97 14.45
N GLU A 301 -3.35 -12.90 13.90
CA GLU A 301 -2.31 -12.12 14.58
C GLU A 301 -2.87 -11.36 15.80
N GLY A 302 -4.20 -11.21 15.90
CA GLY A 302 -4.86 -10.55 17.04
C GLY A 302 -4.69 -9.03 17.07
N ILE A 303 -4.17 -8.42 16.01
CA ILE A 303 -3.91 -6.97 15.91
C ILE A 303 -5.08 -6.16 15.32
N GLY A 304 -6.22 -6.82 15.07
CA GLY A 304 -7.40 -6.24 14.43
C GLY A 304 -7.83 -7.08 13.22
N SER A 305 -8.79 -6.57 12.46
CA SER A 305 -9.29 -7.15 11.22
C SER A 305 -9.19 -6.17 10.05
N TRP A 306 -9.14 -6.70 8.84
CA TRP A 306 -9.42 -5.95 7.61
C TRP A 306 -10.86 -6.24 7.18
N THR A 307 -11.45 -5.37 6.36
CA THR A 307 -12.87 -5.49 5.99
C THR A 307 -13.11 -5.81 4.51
N ARG A 308 -12.20 -5.38 3.63
CA ARG A 308 -12.22 -5.63 2.19
C ARG A 308 -10.79 -5.71 1.66
N VAL A 309 -10.61 -6.21 0.44
CA VAL A 309 -9.32 -6.19 -0.27
C VAL A 309 -9.57 -5.74 -1.70
N TRP A 310 -8.91 -4.66 -2.12
CA TRP A 310 -9.09 -4.06 -3.44
C TRP A 310 -7.82 -4.16 -4.26
N ALA A 311 -7.94 -4.52 -5.52
CA ALA A 311 -6.88 -4.42 -6.51
C ALA A 311 -7.09 -3.16 -7.34
N ILE A 312 -6.07 -2.31 -7.45
CA ILE A 312 -6.14 -0.96 -8.04
C ILE A 312 -4.96 -0.77 -8.99
N SER A 313 -5.24 -0.24 -10.18
CA SER A 313 -4.26 0.02 -11.23
C SER A 313 -4.59 1.32 -11.96
N SER A 314 -3.60 1.92 -12.62
CA SER A 314 -3.84 3.00 -13.59
C SER A 314 -4.64 2.52 -14.81
N ASN A 315 -4.61 1.22 -15.12
CA ASN A 315 -5.57 0.64 -16.05
C ASN A 315 -6.88 0.36 -15.33
N ALA A 316 -7.91 1.15 -15.63
CA ALA A 316 -9.23 1.01 -15.04
C ALA A 316 -9.78 -0.42 -15.13
N GLU A 317 -9.61 -1.13 -16.25
CA GLU A 317 -10.12 -2.49 -16.43
C GLU A 317 -9.52 -3.51 -15.45
N TRP A 318 -8.38 -3.19 -14.84
CA TRP A 318 -7.70 -4.07 -13.88
C TRP A 318 -8.10 -3.82 -12.43
N CYS A 319 -8.86 -2.74 -12.17
CA CYS A 319 -9.40 -2.41 -10.86
C CYS A 319 -10.56 -3.34 -10.48
N GLN A 320 -10.54 -3.87 -9.25
CA GLN A 320 -11.52 -4.87 -8.80
C GLN A 320 -11.58 -4.99 -7.26
N ASP A 321 -12.77 -5.26 -6.72
CA ASP A 321 -12.87 -5.84 -5.37
C ASP A 321 -12.49 -7.32 -5.43
N VAL A 322 -11.39 -7.68 -4.77
CA VAL A 322 -10.83 -9.05 -4.73
C VAL A 322 -11.01 -9.70 -3.35
N THR A 323 -11.86 -9.15 -2.49
CA THR A 323 -12.11 -9.62 -1.12
C THR A 323 -12.43 -11.12 -1.09
N GLY A 324 -13.33 -11.57 -1.97
CA GLY A 324 -13.72 -12.98 -2.06
C GLY A 324 -12.56 -13.90 -2.41
N GLU A 325 -11.65 -13.45 -3.29
CA GLU A 325 -10.48 -14.23 -3.71
C GLU A 325 -9.52 -14.44 -2.54
N TYR A 326 -9.32 -13.46 -1.66
CA TYR A 326 -8.48 -13.61 -0.45
C TYR A 326 -9.14 -14.40 0.68
N LEU A 327 -10.47 -14.63 0.61
CA LEU A 327 -11.22 -15.47 1.56
C LEU A 327 -11.53 -16.87 0.99
N MET A 328 -10.79 -17.28 -0.05
CA MET A 328 -10.95 -18.56 -0.73
C MET A 328 -9.60 -19.21 -1.03
N TYR A 329 -9.58 -20.54 -1.13
CA TYR A 329 -8.40 -21.29 -1.53
C TYR A 329 -8.20 -21.29 -3.04
N ARG A 330 -6.94 -21.39 -3.50
CA ARG A 330 -6.58 -21.41 -4.93
C ARG A 330 -7.32 -22.47 -5.76
N ARG A 331 -7.62 -23.63 -5.18
CA ARG A 331 -8.34 -24.73 -5.87
C ARG A 331 -9.77 -24.36 -6.29
N VAL A 332 -10.38 -23.38 -5.61
CA VAL A 332 -11.74 -22.90 -5.89
C VAL A 332 -11.72 -21.47 -6.44
N GLY A 333 -10.57 -21.02 -6.96
CA GLY A 333 -10.41 -19.69 -7.58
C GLY A 333 -9.92 -18.57 -6.65
N GLY A 334 -9.54 -18.88 -5.39
CA GLY A 334 -9.01 -17.88 -4.46
C GLY A 334 -7.49 -17.69 -4.51
N ARG A 335 -6.95 -16.97 -3.52
CA ARG A 335 -5.52 -16.62 -3.39
C ARG A 335 -4.78 -17.45 -2.32
N ALA A 336 -5.50 -18.02 -1.35
CA ALA A 336 -4.91 -18.78 -0.25
C ALA A 336 -4.26 -20.09 -0.72
N ASP A 337 -3.04 -20.35 -0.25
CA ASP A 337 -2.31 -21.58 -0.59
C ASP A 337 -2.95 -22.79 0.11
N HIS A 338 -3.03 -23.88 -0.63
CA HIS A 338 -3.66 -25.14 -0.23
C HIS A 338 -2.70 -26.11 0.46
N ARG A 339 -1.43 -25.72 0.65
CA ARG A 339 -0.35 -26.62 1.13
C ARG A 339 -0.46 -26.96 2.62
N ASN A 340 -1.35 -26.31 3.34
CA ASN A 340 -1.72 -26.71 4.69
C ASN A 340 -3.13 -27.30 4.60
N ASN A 341 -3.25 -28.63 4.72
CA ASN A 341 -4.51 -29.36 4.84
C ASN A 341 -5.37 -28.76 5.97
N HIS A 342 -6.14 -27.73 5.68
CA HIS A 342 -7.10 -27.17 6.62
C HIS A 342 -8.49 -27.08 5.99
N ASP A 343 -9.36 -27.61 6.82
CA ASP A 343 -10.80 -27.64 6.83
C ASP A 343 -11.45 -26.38 6.25
N SER A 344 -12.48 -26.54 5.41
CA SER A 344 -13.34 -25.45 4.92
C SER A 344 -13.88 -24.51 6.03
N ASN A 345 -13.83 -25.01 7.27
CA ASN A 345 -14.11 -24.28 8.50
C ASN A 345 -13.18 -23.08 8.74
N GLU A 346 -11.91 -23.12 8.32
CA GLU A 346 -10.93 -22.02 8.55
C GLU A 346 -11.32 -20.77 7.75
N MET A 347 -11.53 -20.90 6.44
CA MET A 347 -11.95 -19.76 5.61
C MET A 347 -13.34 -19.24 5.99
N SER A 348 -14.24 -20.12 6.42
CA SER A 348 -15.56 -19.73 6.92
C SER A 348 -15.46 -18.88 8.18
N ARG A 349 -14.54 -19.23 9.09
CA ARG A 349 -14.23 -18.42 10.27
C ARG A 349 -13.66 -17.05 9.89
N TYR A 350 -12.73 -16.98 8.94
CA TYR A 350 -12.18 -15.69 8.48
C TYR A 350 -13.25 -14.80 7.85
N LYS A 351 -14.14 -15.36 7.02
CA LYS A 351 -15.30 -14.65 6.48
C LYS A 351 -16.17 -14.06 7.59
N GLU A 352 -16.42 -14.83 8.64
CA GLU A 352 -17.20 -14.34 9.79
C GLU A 352 -16.48 -13.23 10.55
N THR A 353 -15.16 -13.32 10.75
CA THR A 353 -14.36 -12.25 11.37
C THR A 353 -14.44 -10.96 10.55
N VAL A 354 -14.23 -11.04 9.23
CA VAL A 354 -14.35 -9.90 8.31
C VAL A 354 -15.76 -9.31 8.36
N ARG A 355 -16.80 -10.16 8.32
CA ARG A 355 -18.20 -9.73 8.42
C ARG A 355 -18.52 -9.03 9.74
N LYS A 356 -17.96 -9.50 10.87
CA LYS A 356 -18.12 -8.82 12.16
C LYS A 356 -17.50 -7.43 12.14
N ALA A 357 -16.28 -7.30 11.60
CA ALA A 357 -15.62 -6.00 11.45
C ALA A 357 -16.38 -5.06 10.50
N GLN A 358 -16.94 -5.58 9.40
CA GLN A 358 -17.83 -4.81 8.51
C GLN A 358 -19.12 -4.33 9.18
N ASN A 359 -19.54 -4.95 10.30
CA ASN A 359 -20.73 -4.52 11.04
C ASN A 359 -20.39 -3.71 12.30
N ASP A 360 -19.11 -3.39 12.51
CA ASP A 360 -18.65 -2.58 13.63
C ASP A 360 -18.63 -1.09 13.26
N SER A 361 -19.64 -0.36 13.73
CA SER A 361 -19.77 1.08 13.53
C SER A 361 -18.69 1.91 14.25
N THR A 362 -17.97 1.31 15.20
CA THR A 362 -16.93 2.00 15.97
C THR A 362 -15.55 1.86 15.35
N GLY A 363 -15.37 0.92 14.40
CA GLY A 363 -14.08 0.57 13.81
C GLY A 363 -13.09 -0.11 14.75
N GLN A 364 -13.45 -0.36 16.02
CA GLN A 364 -12.57 -0.92 17.05
C GLN A 364 -12.08 -2.34 16.73
N LEU A 365 -12.85 -3.10 15.95
CA LEU A 365 -12.44 -4.43 15.49
C LEU A 365 -11.40 -4.40 14.37
N THR A 366 -11.17 -3.25 13.74
CA THR A 366 -10.19 -3.11 12.66
C THR A 366 -8.80 -2.81 13.19
N GLN A 367 -7.77 -3.08 12.38
CA GLN A 367 -6.38 -2.74 12.75
C GLN A 367 -6.18 -1.22 12.71
N ALA A 368 -6.64 -0.56 11.65
CA ALA A 368 -6.49 0.88 11.46
C ALA A 368 -7.45 1.73 12.31
N LYS A 369 -8.38 1.11 13.05
CA LYS A 369 -9.45 1.79 13.82
C LYS A 369 -10.32 2.71 12.97
N THR A 370 -10.54 2.30 11.72
CA THR A 370 -11.39 2.99 10.74
C THR A 370 -12.70 2.24 10.53
N CYS A 371 -13.70 2.93 9.97
CA CYS A 371 -15.04 2.38 9.73
C CYS A 371 -15.37 2.22 8.23
N TYR A 372 -14.36 2.13 7.34
CA TYR A 372 -14.62 2.09 5.89
C TYR A 372 -15.45 0.86 5.51
N GLY A 373 -15.11 -0.31 6.04
CA GLY A 373 -15.90 -1.52 5.84
C GLY A 373 -17.36 -1.38 6.30
N TYR A 374 -17.59 -0.68 7.42
CA TYR A 374 -18.94 -0.41 7.92
C TYR A 374 -19.73 0.51 7.01
N ILE A 375 -19.13 1.62 6.55
CA ILE A 375 -19.77 2.54 5.61
C ILE A 375 -20.22 1.79 4.34
N LEU A 376 -19.34 0.96 3.77
CA LEU A 376 -19.63 0.15 2.58
C LEU A 376 -20.74 -0.88 2.83
N ALA A 377 -20.73 -1.53 3.99
CA ALA A 377 -21.76 -2.49 4.36
C ALA A 377 -23.14 -1.83 4.53
N ARG A 378 -23.19 -0.63 5.14
CA ARG A 378 -24.42 0.15 5.29
C ARG A 378 -24.94 0.70 3.98
N ALA A 379 -24.06 1.07 3.05
CA ALA A 379 -24.43 1.43 1.68
C ALA A 379 -24.97 0.24 0.87
N ASN A 380 -24.90 -0.99 1.38
CA ASN A 380 -25.31 -2.21 0.69
C ASN A 380 -24.59 -2.38 -0.67
N PHE A 381 -23.34 -1.91 -0.76
CA PHE A 381 -22.55 -2.05 -1.98
C PHE A 381 -22.09 -3.50 -2.15
N THR A 382 -22.42 -4.07 -3.30
CA THR A 382 -21.91 -5.37 -3.73
C THR A 382 -20.49 -5.24 -4.30
N ASP A 383 -19.78 -6.36 -4.39
CA ASP A 383 -18.43 -6.41 -4.96
C ASP A 383 -18.41 -5.85 -6.42
N ASP A 384 -19.48 -6.06 -7.19
CA ASP A 384 -19.65 -5.49 -8.54
C ASP A 384 -19.81 -3.97 -8.54
N VAL A 385 -20.57 -3.42 -7.58
CA VAL A 385 -20.76 -1.96 -7.44
C VAL A 385 -19.44 -1.31 -7.03
N ILE A 386 -18.72 -1.89 -6.07
CA ILE A 386 -17.40 -1.42 -5.63
C ILE A 386 -16.42 -1.47 -6.80
N THR A 387 -16.39 -2.60 -7.53
CA THR A 387 -15.53 -2.75 -8.71
C THR A 387 -15.81 -1.66 -9.74
N LYS A 388 -17.07 -1.42 -10.11
CA LYS A 388 -17.42 -0.35 -11.06
C LYS A 388 -16.99 1.03 -10.57
N GLU A 389 -17.11 1.31 -9.28
CA GLU A 389 -16.68 2.59 -8.73
C GLU A 389 -15.15 2.72 -8.68
N LEU A 390 -14.40 1.65 -8.41
CA LEU A 390 -12.93 1.63 -8.54
C LEU A 390 -12.49 1.89 -9.98
N GLN A 391 -13.15 1.24 -10.96
CA GLN A 391 -12.89 1.43 -12.39
C GLN A 391 -13.19 2.87 -12.83
N ARG A 392 -14.31 3.43 -12.36
CA ARG A 392 -14.68 4.82 -12.59
C ARG A 392 -13.64 5.77 -11.98
N ALA A 393 -13.25 5.55 -10.73
CA ALA A 393 -12.23 6.34 -10.05
C ALA A 393 -10.91 6.36 -10.82
N ALA A 394 -10.45 5.20 -11.31
CA ALA A 394 -9.25 5.10 -12.14
C ALA A 394 -9.40 5.82 -13.50
N THR A 395 -10.58 5.78 -14.11
CA THR A 395 -10.87 6.47 -15.38
C THR A 395 -10.90 8.00 -15.21
N GLU A 396 -11.45 8.49 -14.10
CA GLU A 396 -11.61 9.93 -13.82
C GLU A 396 -10.39 10.57 -13.14
N TYR A 397 -9.37 9.77 -12.80
CA TYR A 397 -8.21 10.24 -12.06
C TYR A 397 -7.39 11.26 -12.86
N GLY A 398 -7.12 12.41 -12.24
CA GLY A 398 -6.44 13.56 -12.86
C GLY A 398 -7.39 14.56 -13.51
N ASP A 399 -8.61 14.15 -13.88
CA ASP A 399 -9.64 15.02 -14.46
C ASP A 399 -10.62 15.56 -13.40
N LYS A 400 -10.86 14.77 -12.34
CA LYS A 400 -11.71 15.14 -11.21
C LYS A 400 -10.95 14.96 -9.92
N GLU A 401 -11.35 15.72 -8.92
CA GLU A 401 -10.92 15.49 -7.55
C GLU A 401 -11.75 14.36 -6.92
N TRP A 402 -11.16 13.58 -6.01
CA TRP A 402 -11.86 12.40 -5.44
C TRP A 402 -13.16 12.76 -4.70
N TRP A 403 -13.29 14.00 -4.22
CA TRP A 403 -14.49 14.51 -3.54
C TRP A 403 -15.57 15.04 -4.48
N GLN A 404 -15.30 15.13 -5.79
CA GLN A 404 -16.27 15.52 -6.80
C GLN A 404 -17.04 14.28 -7.25
N LEU A 405 -18.14 13.97 -6.56
CA LEU A 405 -19.07 12.86 -6.87
C LEU A 405 -20.06 13.22 -7.98
#